data_AF-A0A257WQM7-F1
#
_entry.id   AF-A0A257WQM7-F1
#
_cell.length_a   1.000
_cell.length_b   1.000
_cell.length_c   1.000
_cell.angle_alpha   90.00
_cell.angle_beta   90.00
_cell.angle_gamma   90.00
#
_symmetry.space_group_name_H-M   'P 1'
#
loop_
_entity.id
_entity.type
_entity.pdbx_description
1 polymer ?
#
loop_
_entity_poly.entity_id
_entity_poly.type
_entity_poly.pdbx_seq_one_letter_code
_entity_poly.pdbx_strand_id
1 'polypeptide(L)'
;MLTAALSKLSPADRLIAEQQRFCPVLDGSRLGSMGIPVKLTIDGQTVFVCCPGCQRAALEDSDATLKKVATAKASRSAPAQPPPRGSGESGDNPKIRAALAGLSDTDRTLAEQQRFCAVLTSNRLGTMGPPVKVLLGTTPVFVCCAECLEKALAEPDPIHRQAEELRRKWGTGSRLRMPGFVRNC
;
A
#
# COMPACT_ATOMS: atom_id res chain seq x y z
N MET A 1 -23.51 8.87 -12.96
CA MET A 1 -23.62 8.89 -14.45
C MET A 1 -22.25 9.18 -15.10
N LEU A 2 -21.19 8.40 -14.78
CA LEU A 2 -19.87 8.62 -15.42
C LEU A 2 -19.83 8.01 -16.83
N THR A 3 -20.51 6.88 -17.03
CA THR A 3 -20.58 6.16 -18.29
C THR A 3 -21.23 6.99 -19.39
N ALA A 4 -22.25 7.80 -19.08
CA ALA A 4 -22.93 8.66 -20.05
C ALA A 4 -22.04 9.80 -20.59
N ALA A 5 -21.16 10.34 -19.74
CA ALA A 5 -20.19 11.35 -20.14
C ALA A 5 -19.07 10.75 -21.00
N LEU A 6 -18.61 9.55 -20.64
CA LEU A 6 -17.59 8.80 -21.37
C LEU A 6 -18.10 8.27 -22.72
N SER A 7 -19.38 7.94 -22.85
CA SER A 7 -20.01 7.50 -24.10
C SER A 7 -20.09 8.57 -25.18
N LYS A 8 -19.86 9.85 -24.84
CA LYS A 8 -19.77 10.95 -25.81
C LYS A 8 -18.39 11.08 -26.45
N LEU A 9 -17.40 10.35 -25.94
CA LEU A 9 -16.06 10.26 -26.54
C LEU A 9 -16.02 9.13 -27.58
N SER A 10 -15.10 9.25 -28.54
CA SER A 10 -14.74 8.16 -29.44
C SER A 10 -14.26 6.94 -28.64
N PRO A 11 -14.45 5.70 -29.14
CA PRO A 11 -14.12 4.48 -28.40
C PRO A 11 -12.65 4.40 -27.97
N ALA A 12 -11.73 4.92 -28.79
CA ALA A 12 -10.31 5.02 -28.46
C ALA A 12 -10.05 6.01 -27.30
N ASP A 13 -10.69 7.18 -27.34
CA ASP A 13 -10.56 8.21 -26.31
C ASP A 13 -11.21 7.77 -24.98
N ARG A 14 -12.35 7.08 -25.07
CA ARG A 14 -13.03 6.48 -23.93
C ARG A 14 -12.14 5.50 -23.18
N LEU A 15 -11.44 4.61 -23.90
CA LEU A 15 -10.51 3.65 -23.29
C LEU A 15 -9.39 4.34 -22.51
N ILE A 16 -8.84 5.43 -23.04
CA ILE A 16 -7.76 6.18 -22.39
C ILE A 16 -8.30 6.92 -21.16
N ALA A 17 -9.45 7.58 -21.27
CA ALA A 17 -10.12 8.24 -20.14
C ALA A 17 -10.49 7.23 -19.03
N GLU A 18 -10.96 6.04 -19.40
CA GLU A 18 -11.25 4.96 -18.47
C GLU A 18 -9.97 4.37 -17.86
N GLN A 19 -8.87 4.26 -18.59
CA GLN A 19 -7.57 3.85 -18.04
C GLN A 19 -7.09 4.84 -17.00
N GLN A 20 -7.23 6.14 -17.27
CA GLN A 20 -6.80 7.19 -16.38
C GLN A 20 -7.70 7.30 -15.13
N ARG A 21 -9.02 7.13 -15.26
CA ARG A 21 -10.08 7.22 -14.22
C ARG A 21 -10.21 8.56 -13.48
N PHE A 22 -9.10 9.23 -13.17
CA PHE A 22 -9.04 10.43 -12.32
C PHE A 22 -8.41 11.60 -13.08
N CYS A 23 -8.79 12.81 -12.67
CA CYS A 23 -8.21 14.06 -13.17
C CYS A 23 -6.78 14.19 -12.63
N PRO A 24 -5.79 14.51 -13.47
CA PRO A 24 -4.40 14.71 -13.03
C PRO A 24 -4.23 16.07 -12.35
N VAL A 25 -5.10 17.04 -12.64
CA VAL A 25 -5.05 18.35 -12.00
C VAL A 25 -5.61 18.27 -10.58
N LEU A 26 -6.78 17.66 -10.42
CA LEU A 26 -7.50 17.61 -9.15
C LEU A 26 -7.57 16.17 -8.61
N ASP A 27 -6.85 15.95 -7.51
CA ASP A 27 -6.78 14.63 -6.87
C ASP A 27 -8.16 14.16 -6.37
N GLY A 28 -8.45 12.87 -6.49
CA GLY A 28 -9.74 12.29 -6.12
C GLY A 28 -10.92 12.59 -7.06
N SER A 29 -10.78 13.46 -8.07
CA SER A 29 -11.87 13.78 -9.00
C SER A 29 -11.92 12.82 -10.18
N ARG A 30 -12.99 12.02 -10.30
CA ARG A 30 -13.15 11.08 -11.41
C ARG A 30 -13.54 11.76 -12.73
N LEU A 31 -12.92 11.31 -13.81
CA LEU A 31 -13.30 11.72 -15.16
C LEU A 31 -14.73 11.25 -15.47
N GLY A 32 -15.58 12.14 -16.00
CA GLY A 32 -16.99 11.87 -16.23
C GLY A 32 -17.93 12.24 -15.08
N SER A 33 -17.42 12.54 -13.88
CA SER A 33 -18.26 13.00 -12.76
C SER A 33 -18.73 14.45 -12.91
N MET A 34 -17.92 15.29 -13.56
CA MET A 34 -18.16 16.73 -13.76
C MET A 34 -18.65 17.05 -15.18
N GLY A 35 -19.06 16.05 -15.95
CA GLY A 35 -19.43 16.19 -17.36
C GLY A 35 -18.42 15.53 -18.29
N ILE A 36 -18.43 15.95 -19.56
CA ILE A 36 -17.61 15.35 -20.63
C ILE A 36 -16.14 15.72 -20.39
N PRO A 37 -15.25 14.73 -20.17
CA PRO A 37 -13.83 15.03 -19.97
C PRO A 37 -13.20 15.59 -21.23
N VAL A 38 -12.34 16.59 -21.07
CA VAL A 38 -11.68 17.28 -22.18
C VAL A 38 -10.40 16.55 -22.53
N LYS A 39 -10.21 16.24 -23.81
CA LYS A 39 -9.00 15.63 -24.36
C LYS A 39 -7.92 16.69 -24.55
N LEU A 40 -6.73 16.42 -24.04
CA LEU A 40 -5.51 17.18 -24.29
C LEU A 40 -4.43 16.23 -24.79
N THR A 41 -3.53 16.75 -25.62
CA THR A 41 -2.33 16.04 -26.04
C THR A 41 -1.15 16.82 -25.49
N ILE A 42 -0.38 16.19 -24.59
CA ILE A 42 0.78 16.79 -23.93
C ILE A 42 1.95 15.85 -24.20
N ASP A 43 2.99 16.34 -24.87
CA ASP A 43 4.20 15.57 -25.20
C ASP A 43 3.92 14.23 -25.92
N GLY A 44 2.92 14.21 -26.81
CA GLY A 44 2.48 13.00 -27.51
C GLY A 44 1.67 12.01 -26.67
N GLN A 45 1.43 12.30 -25.38
CA GLN A 45 0.52 11.54 -24.53
C GLN A 45 -0.88 12.17 -24.50
N THR A 46 -1.90 11.35 -24.79
CA THR A 46 -3.30 11.76 -24.64
C THR A 46 -3.68 11.73 -23.16
N VAL A 47 -4.06 12.91 -22.65
CA VAL A 47 -4.46 13.17 -21.27
C VAL A 47 -5.89 13.70 -21.23
N PHE A 48 -6.67 13.27 -20.25
CA PHE A 48 -8.03 13.78 -20.05
C PHE A 48 -8.14 14.59 -18.76
N VAL A 49 -8.86 15.70 -18.80
CA VAL A 49 -9.15 16.52 -17.60
C VAL A 49 -10.65 16.58 -17.32
N CYS A 50 -11.01 16.76 -16.04
CA CYS A 50 -12.41 16.74 -15.62
C CYS A 50 -13.19 18.02 -16.00
N CYS A 51 -12.50 19.11 -16.35
CA CYS A 51 -13.11 20.41 -16.58
C CYS A 51 -12.29 21.27 -17.56
N PRO A 52 -12.90 22.22 -18.31
CA PRO A 52 -12.16 23.12 -19.18
C PRO A 52 -11.24 24.07 -18.38
N GLY A 53 -11.59 24.42 -17.14
CA GLY A 53 -10.69 25.18 -16.26
C GLY A 53 -9.39 24.44 -15.94
N CYS A 54 -9.45 23.11 -15.96
CA CYS A 54 -8.32 22.22 -15.68
C CYS A 54 -7.36 22.12 -16.87
N GLN A 55 -7.76 22.54 -18.09
CA GLN A 55 -6.91 22.50 -19.27
C GLN A 55 -5.71 23.44 -19.14
N ARG A 56 -5.90 24.66 -18.60
CA ARG A 56 -4.80 25.61 -18.40
C ARG A 56 -3.77 25.07 -17.42
N ALA A 57 -4.21 24.58 -16.27
CA ALA A 57 -3.34 23.96 -15.28
C ALA A 57 -2.59 22.73 -15.83
N ALA A 58 -3.25 21.92 -16.67
CA ALA A 58 -2.59 20.78 -17.30
C ALA A 58 -1.50 21.17 -18.30
N LEU A 59 -1.68 22.29 -19.02
CA LEU A 59 -0.68 22.82 -19.96
C LEU A 59 0.49 23.50 -19.24
N GLU A 60 0.17 24.28 -18.20
CA GLU A 60 1.16 24.99 -17.36
C GLU A 60 2.05 23.99 -16.61
N ASP A 61 1.45 22.95 -16.03
CA ASP A 61 2.13 21.87 -15.33
C ASP A 61 2.12 20.55 -16.14
N SER A 62 2.64 20.62 -17.37
CA SER A 62 2.71 19.46 -18.26
C SER A 62 3.45 18.26 -17.62
N ASP A 63 4.62 18.48 -16.99
CA ASP A 63 5.41 17.42 -16.34
C ASP A 63 4.67 16.76 -15.16
N ALA A 64 4.07 17.58 -14.27
CA ALA A 64 3.32 17.07 -13.13
C ALA A 64 2.06 16.32 -13.58
N THR A 65 1.42 16.80 -14.65
CA THR A 65 0.27 16.15 -15.28
C THR A 65 0.66 14.77 -15.80
N LEU A 66 1.75 14.66 -16.57
CA LEU A 66 2.22 13.37 -17.10
C LEU A 66 2.59 12.39 -16.00
N LYS A 67 3.26 12.83 -14.92
CA LYS A 67 3.56 11.98 -13.76
C LYS A 67 2.29 11.47 -13.09
N LYS A 68 1.28 12.33 -12.89
CA LYS A 68 0.01 11.92 -12.27
C LYS A 68 -0.80 10.99 -13.18
N VAL A 69 -0.80 11.23 -14.49
CA VAL A 69 -1.42 10.31 -15.47
C VAL A 69 -0.69 8.97 -15.47
N ALA A 70 0.64 8.96 -15.39
CA ALA A 70 1.44 7.75 -15.29
C ALA A 70 1.10 6.98 -14.00
N THR A 71 1.00 7.64 -12.86
CA THR A 71 0.56 7.02 -11.59
C THR A 71 -0.87 6.50 -11.66
N ALA A 72 -1.80 7.26 -12.26
CA ALA A 72 -3.19 6.86 -12.42
C ALA A 72 -3.35 5.65 -13.37
N LYS A 73 -2.55 5.59 -14.45
CA LYS A 73 -2.47 4.44 -15.37
C LYS A 73 -1.73 3.25 -14.75
N ALA A 74 -0.64 3.47 -14.02
CA ALA A 74 0.13 2.43 -13.33
C ALA A 74 -0.71 1.73 -12.26
N SER A 75 -1.64 2.45 -11.63
CA SER A 75 -2.66 1.88 -10.75
C SER A 75 -3.59 0.87 -11.45
N ARG A 76 -3.53 0.77 -12.78
CA ARG A 76 -4.26 -0.18 -13.63
C ARG A 76 -3.37 -1.17 -14.40
N SER A 77 -2.09 -0.84 -14.61
CA SER A 77 -1.11 -1.68 -15.33
C SER A 77 -0.19 -2.51 -14.42
N ALA A 78 -0.22 -2.31 -13.10
CA ALA A 78 0.32 -3.29 -12.17
C ALA A 78 -0.56 -4.55 -12.18
N PRO A 79 -0.01 -5.77 -12.39
CA PRO A 79 -0.75 -6.98 -12.07
C PRO A 79 -1.15 -6.91 -10.60
N ALA A 80 -2.46 -6.97 -10.35
CA ALA A 80 -3.13 -7.04 -9.06
C ALA A 80 -2.22 -6.96 -7.82
N GLN A 81 -1.78 -5.75 -7.47
CA GLN A 81 -1.63 -5.42 -6.07
C GLN A 81 -2.77 -4.47 -5.72
N PRO A 82 -3.76 -4.91 -4.92
CA PRO A 82 -4.77 -4.00 -4.42
C PRO A 82 -4.07 -2.87 -3.64
N PRO A 83 -4.62 -1.64 -3.62
CA PRO A 83 -4.19 -0.66 -2.62
C PRO A 83 -4.27 -1.35 -1.25
N PRO A 84 -3.32 -1.14 -0.32
CA PRO A 84 -3.38 -1.78 0.99
C PRO A 84 -4.69 -1.38 1.67
N ARG A 85 -5.70 -2.22 1.53
CA ARG A 85 -6.90 -2.20 2.36
C ARG A 85 -6.48 -2.79 3.68
N GLY A 86 -5.99 -1.90 4.53
CA GLY A 86 -5.72 -2.14 5.92
C GLY A 86 -6.14 -0.91 6.71
N SER A 87 -7.44 -0.63 6.74
CA SER A 87 -8.00 0.16 7.84
C SER A 87 -7.86 -0.67 9.10
N GLY A 88 -6.75 -0.45 9.79
CA GLY A 88 -6.32 -1.15 10.99
C GLY A 88 -5.02 -0.52 11.46
N GLU A 89 -5.15 0.73 11.93
CA GLU A 89 -4.12 1.59 12.50
C GLU A 89 -2.74 1.48 11.84
N SER A 90 -2.58 2.30 10.80
CA SER A 90 -1.29 2.86 10.41
C SER A 90 -0.49 3.17 11.68
N GLY A 91 0.77 2.79 11.83
CA GLY A 91 1.76 2.92 10.77
C GLY A 91 1.95 4.38 10.36
N ASP A 92 1.27 5.33 11.01
CA ASP A 92 1.31 6.76 10.67
C ASP A 92 2.45 7.49 11.38
N ASN A 93 3.36 6.74 12.00
CA ASN A 93 4.61 7.35 12.41
C ASN A 93 5.54 7.33 11.20
N PRO A 94 5.87 8.49 10.58
CA PRO A 94 6.85 8.55 9.50
C PRO A 94 8.18 7.88 9.88
N LYS A 95 8.49 7.81 11.19
CA LYS A 95 9.65 7.10 11.73
C LYS A 95 9.62 5.59 11.49
N ILE A 96 8.45 4.95 11.61
CA ILE A 96 8.30 3.50 11.36
C ILE A 96 8.51 3.21 9.88
N ARG A 97 7.91 4.04 9.00
CA ARG A 97 8.06 3.88 7.56
C ARG A 97 9.50 4.13 7.10
N ALA A 98 10.17 5.12 7.67
CA ALA A 98 11.58 5.41 7.41
C ALA A 98 12.49 4.26 7.90
N ALA A 99 12.24 3.73 9.10
CA ALA A 99 12.98 2.58 9.64
C ALA A 99 12.83 1.32 8.78
N LEU A 100 11.62 1.07 8.28
CA LEU A 100 11.31 -0.06 7.38
C LEU A 100 11.85 0.15 5.95
N ALA A 101 12.01 1.39 5.50
CA ALA A 101 12.60 1.70 4.20
C ALA A 101 14.10 1.35 4.10
N GLY A 102 14.76 1.15 5.25
CA GLY A 102 16.14 0.64 5.30
C GLY A 102 16.27 -0.87 5.05
N LEU A 103 15.16 -1.61 4.96
CA LEU A 103 15.16 -3.05 4.69
C LEU A 103 14.83 -3.33 3.21
N SER A 104 15.31 -4.48 2.72
CA SER A 104 14.90 -5.03 1.42
C SER A 104 13.39 -5.24 1.35
N ASP A 105 12.80 -5.12 0.17
CA ASP A 105 11.34 -5.18 -0.04
C ASP A 105 10.70 -6.44 0.55
N THR A 106 11.38 -7.59 0.41
CA THR A 106 10.96 -8.87 1.00
C THR A 106 11.02 -8.85 2.53
N ASP A 107 12.10 -8.35 3.13
CA ASP A 107 12.25 -8.32 4.59
C ASP A 107 11.31 -7.28 5.22
N ARG A 108 11.12 -6.15 4.55
CA ARG A 108 10.13 -5.14 4.91
C ARG A 108 8.73 -5.74 4.97
N THR A 109 8.34 -6.49 3.94
CA THR A 109 7.02 -7.14 3.88
C THR A 109 6.82 -8.13 5.02
N LEU A 110 7.85 -8.91 5.36
CA LEU A 110 7.79 -9.86 6.47
C LEU A 110 7.75 -9.17 7.84
N ALA A 111 8.49 -8.06 8.01
CA ALA A 111 8.45 -7.24 9.22
C ALA A 111 7.08 -6.55 9.38
N GLU A 112 6.50 -6.03 8.30
CA GLU A 112 5.16 -5.45 8.28
C GLU A 112 4.09 -6.49 8.58
N GLN A 113 4.24 -7.72 8.09
CA GLN A 113 3.34 -8.82 8.39
C GLN A 113 3.41 -9.24 9.87
N GLN A 114 4.60 -9.23 10.47
CA GLN A 114 4.78 -9.55 11.88
C GLN A 114 4.25 -8.45 12.82
N ARG A 115 4.30 -7.18 12.39
CA ARG A 115 3.91 -5.94 13.10
C ARG A 115 4.66 -5.65 14.40
N PHE A 116 4.80 -6.62 15.30
CA PHE A 116 5.39 -6.47 16.63
C PHE A 116 6.66 -7.30 16.80
N CYS A 117 7.52 -6.90 17.73
CA CYS A 117 8.71 -7.64 18.11
C CYS A 117 8.32 -8.98 18.75
N ALA A 118 8.99 -10.06 18.34
CA ALA A 118 8.74 -11.39 18.89
C ALA A 118 9.12 -11.51 20.38
N VAL A 119 10.08 -10.71 20.85
CA VAL A 119 10.52 -10.65 22.25
C VAL A 119 9.62 -9.71 23.05
N LEU A 120 9.47 -8.45 22.59
CA LEU A 120 8.55 -7.48 23.17
C LEU A 120 7.29 -7.40 22.31
N THR A 121 6.31 -8.25 22.62
CA THR A 121 5.03 -8.36 21.89
C THR A 121 4.21 -7.07 21.84
N SER A 122 4.52 -6.11 22.72
CA SER A 122 3.92 -4.78 22.74
C SER A 122 4.69 -3.72 21.94
N ASN A 123 5.94 -3.98 21.54
CA ASN A 123 6.77 -3.02 20.82
C ASN A 123 6.67 -3.22 19.31
N ARG A 124 6.24 -2.18 18.60
CA ARG A 124 6.07 -2.22 17.14
C ARG A 124 7.42 -2.15 16.43
N LEU A 125 7.60 -3.01 15.43
CA LEU A 125 8.79 -2.99 14.59
C LEU A 125 8.87 -1.65 13.84
N GLY A 126 10.03 -0.99 13.89
CA GLY A 126 10.25 0.34 13.33
C GLY A 126 10.14 1.50 14.33
N THR A 127 9.61 1.30 15.54
CA THR A 127 9.55 2.37 16.56
C THR A 127 10.92 2.71 17.14
N MET A 128 11.80 1.70 17.28
CA MET A 128 13.14 1.82 17.83
C MET A 128 14.24 1.83 16.75
N GLY A 129 13.87 2.09 15.50
CA GLY A 129 14.77 2.00 14.34
C GLY A 129 14.56 0.73 13.50
N PRO A 130 15.49 0.43 12.58
CA PRO A 130 15.33 -0.65 11.62
C PRO A 130 15.25 -2.01 12.35
N PRO A 131 14.17 -2.79 12.14
CA PRO A 131 14.03 -4.08 12.78
C PRO A 131 15.08 -5.08 12.30
N VAL A 132 15.60 -5.87 13.22
CA VAL A 132 16.63 -6.87 12.92
C VAL A 132 15.96 -8.21 12.61
N LYS A 133 16.33 -8.82 11.49
CA LYS A 133 15.88 -10.14 11.09
C LYS A 133 16.74 -11.22 11.74
N VAL A 134 16.12 -12.15 12.43
CA VAL A 134 16.73 -13.38 12.94
C VAL A 134 16.08 -14.58 12.26
N LEU A 135 16.89 -15.53 11.79
CA LEU A 135 16.40 -16.79 11.23
C LEU A 135 16.38 -17.82 12.34
N LEU A 136 15.18 -18.14 12.84
CA LEU A 136 14.97 -19.20 13.82
C LEU A 136 14.49 -20.45 13.07
N GLY A 137 15.43 -21.38 12.82
CA GLY A 137 15.20 -22.53 11.95
C GLY A 137 14.93 -22.10 10.50
N THR A 138 13.72 -22.37 10.01
CA THR A 138 13.27 -21.97 8.65
C THR A 138 12.41 -20.72 8.65
N THR A 139 12.09 -20.16 9.83
CA THR A 139 11.18 -19.02 9.95
C THR A 139 11.96 -17.72 10.18
N PRO A 140 11.85 -16.72 9.29
CA PRO A 140 12.39 -15.39 9.55
C PRO A 140 11.52 -14.69 10.59
N VAL A 141 12.12 -14.29 11.71
CA VAL A 141 11.49 -13.56 12.81
C VAL A 141 12.17 -12.20 12.95
N PHE A 142 11.42 -11.16 13.28
CA PHE A 142 11.95 -9.80 13.43
C PHE A 142 11.94 -9.34 14.89
N VAL A 143 12.99 -8.62 15.29
CA VAL A 143 13.14 -8.06 16.63
C VAL A 143 13.43 -6.56 16.58
N CYS A 144 13.10 -5.83 17.65
CA CYS A 144 13.19 -4.37 17.67
C CYS A 144 14.60 -3.81 17.94
N CYS A 145 15.53 -4.60 18.47
CA CYS A 145 16.89 -4.18 18.81
C CYS A 145 17.86 -5.36 18.84
N ALA A 146 19.17 -5.07 18.89
CA ALA A 146 20.24 -6.08 18.94
C ALA A 146 20.15 -6.97 20.20
N GLU A 147 19.78 -6.40 21.35
CA GLU A 147 19.63 -7.16 22.59
C GLU A 147 18.49 -8.19 22.49
N CYS A 148 17.40 -7.84 21.79
CA CYS A 148 16.34 -8.79 21.48
C CYS A 148 16.79 -9.88 20.48
N LEU A 149 17.79 -9.60 19.63
CA LEU A 149 18.37 -10.62 18.75
C LEU A 149 19.16 -11.64 19.56
N GLU A 150 19.98 -11.19 20.51
CA GLU A 150 20.72 -12.10 21.39
C GLU A 150 19.76 -12.98 22.20
N LYS A 151 18.68 -12.40 22.71
CA LYS A 151 17.63 -13.17 23.41
C LYS A 151 16.93 -14.18 22.51
N ALA A 152 16.67 -13.81 21.25
CA ALA A 152 16.09 -14.72 20.26
C ALA A 152 17.01 -15.88 19.89
N LEU A 153 18.33 -15.67 19.90
CA LEU A 153 19.31 -16.73 19.66
C LEU A 153 19.50 -17.62 20.89
N ALA A 154 19.44 -17.04 22.10
CA ALA A 154 19.55 -17.78 23.35
C ALA A 154 18.32 -18.66 23.62
N GLU A 155 17.12 -18.18 23.28
CA GLU A 155 15.85 -18.88 23.51
C GLU A 155 15.00 -18.93 22.23
N PRO A 156 15.37 -19.75 21.22
CA PRO A 156 14.70 -19.75 19.92
C PRO A 156 13.26 -20.28 19.96
N ASP A 157 12.99 -21.30 20.78
CA ASP A 157 11.71 -22.01 20.87
C ASP A 157 10.55 -21.11 21.38
N PRO A 158 10.67 -20.43 22.55
CA PRO A 158 9.62 -19.53 23.02
C PRO A 158 9.43 -18.33 22.09
N ILE A 159 10.50 -17.81 21.49
CA ILE A 159 10.43 -16.65 20.58
C ILE A 159 9.75 -17.02 19.26
N HIS A 160 9.99 -18.22 18.73
CA HIS A 160 9.27 -18.72 17.56
C HIS A 160 7.77 -18.85 17.83
N ARG A 161 7.40 -19.42 18.99
CA ARG A 161 5.99 -19.53 19.43
C ARG A 161 5.31 -18.16 19.57
N GLN A 162 6.00 -17.18 20.18
CA GLN A 162 5.48 -15.82 20.32
C GLN A 162 5.35 -15.11 18.96
N ALA A 163 6.31 -15.28 18.07
CA ALA A 163 6.24 -14.74 16.71
C ALA A 163 5.04 -15.34 15.94
N GLU A 164 4.79 -16.63 16.08
CA GLU A 164 3.64 -17.29 15.45
C GLU A 164 2.31 -16.82 16.05
N GLU A 165 2.24 -16.65 17.38
CA GLU A 165 1.07 -16.10 18.05
C GLU A 165 0.77 -14.67 17.59
N LEU A 166 1.79 -13.82 17.51
CA LEU A 166 1.65 -12.46 17.02
C LEU A 166 1.16 -12.42 15.57
N ARG A 167 1.69 -13.30 14.72
CA ARG A 167 1.23 -13.46 13.33
C ARG A 167 -0.23 -13.91 13.26
N ARG A 168 -0.67 -14.80 14.15
CA ARG A 168 -2.07 -15.24 14.24
C ARG A 168 -2.99 -14.13 14.75
N LYS A 169 -2.54 -13.36 15.74
CA LYS A 169 -3.31 -12.31 16.40
C LYS A 169 -3.42 -11.03 15.56
N TRP A 170 -2.35 -10.68 14.84
CA TRP A 170 -2.21 -9.38 14.17
C TRP A 170 -1.81 -9.45 12.69
N GLY A 171 -1.46 -10.61 12.15
CA GLY A 171 -1.08 -10.78 10.75
C GLY A 171 -2.26 -10.59 9.80
N THR A 172 -1.96 -10.12 8.58
CA THR A 172 -2.90 -9.76 7.50
C THR A 172 -3.61 -10.97 6.85
N GLY A 173 -4.08 -11.91 7.67
CA GLY A 173 -4.76 -13.14 7.27
C GLY A 173 -5.63 -13.76 8.37
N SER A 174 -5.87 -13.06 9.49
CA SER A 174 -6.67 -13.53 10.63
C SER A 174 -8.19 -13.48 10.38
N ARG A 175 -8.61 -14.06 9.24
CA ARG A 175 -9.87 -14.81 9.18
C ARG A 175 -9.50 -16.29 9.08
N LEU A 176 -8.96 -16.87 10.14
CA LEU A 176 -9.27 -18.25 10.50
C LEU A 176 -8.73 -18.59 11.90
N ARG A 177 -9.66 -19.02 12.75
CA ARG A 177 -9.52 -20.09 13.74
C ARG A 177 -8.71 -19.74 15.00
N MET A 178 -9.43 -19.18 15.97
CA MET A 178 -9.05 -19.31 17.38
C MET A 178 -9.17 -20.78 17.81
N PRO A 179 -8.12 -21.40 18.39
CA PRO A 179 -8.30 -22.57 19.23
C PRO A 179 -8.65 -22.07 20.63
N GLY A 180 -9.92 -22.13 21.03
CA GLY A 180 -10.31 -21.70 22.37
C GLY A 180 -11.78 -21.44 22.62
N PHE A 181 -12.65 -21.45 21.60
CA PHE A 181 -14.09 -21.46 21.85
C PHE A 181 -14.55 -22.92 22.00
N VAL A 182 -14.40 -23.44 23.22
CA VAL A 182 -15.16 -24.61 23.67
C VAL A 182 -16.64 -24.23 23.56
N ARG A 183 -17.30 -24.71 22.51
CA ARG A 183 -18.76 -24.81 22.52
C ARG A 183 -19.09 -25.90 23.53
N ASN A 184 -19.36 -25.50 24.76
CA ASN A 184 -20.07 -26.37 25.68
C ASN A 184 -21.51 -26.54 25.14
N CYS A 185 -21.97 -27.79 25.16
CA CYS A 185 -23.22 -28.28 24.59
C CYS A 185 -24.47 -27.49 24.97
#